data_AF-A0A9W4P332-F1
#
_entry.id   AF-A0A9W4P332-F1
#
_cell.length_a   1.000
_cell.length_b   1.000
_cell.length_c   1.000
_cell.angle_alpha   90.00
_cell.angle_beta   90.00
_cell.angle_gamma   90.00
#
_symmetry.space_group_name_H-M   'P 1'
#
loop_
_entity.id
_entity.type
_entity.pdbx_description
1 polymer ?
#
loop_
_entity_poly.entity_id
_entity_poly.type
_entity_poly.pdbx_seq_one_letter_code
_entity_poly.pdbx_strand_id
1 'polypeptide(L)'
;MKFRAAGNPQTHHHLHTAFDWAGLGKAKVVDVGGSAGHVSIELAKVFPDLEFVVQDFEGLKSFHDGVPDNLKPWISFEAQDILKPNAHHNADVYLLRSILRD
;
A
#
# COMPACT_ATOMS: atom_id res chain seq x y z
N MET A 1 -8.32 8.33 13.02
CA MET A 1 -7.72 8.52 11.68
C MET A 1 -6.59 9.54 11.81
N LYS A 2 -5.34 9.14 11.54
CA LYS A 2 -4.17 10.04 11.59
C LYS A 2 -3.59 10.11 10.17
N PHE A 3 -3.34 11.31 9.64
CA PHE A 3 -2.77 11.51 8.31
C PHE A 3 -1.46 12.33 8.39
N ARG A 4 -0.38 11.83 7.80
CA ARG A 4 0.92 12.47 7.46
C ARG A 4 1.63 11.54 6.45
N ALA A 5 2.48 11.92 5.49
CA ALA A 5 3.23 13.14 5.17
C ALA A 5 3.51 13.26 3.65
N ALA A 6 3.98 14.42 3.21
CA ALA A 6 4.61 14.65 1.90
C ALA A 6 6.11 14.25 1.94
N GLY A 7 6.60 13.58 0.90
CA GLY A 7 8.00 13.15 0.76
C GLY A 7 8.49 13.25 -0.69
N ASN A 8 9.79 13.53 -0.87
CA ASN A 8 10.45 13.71 -2.17
C ASN A 8 10.42 12.41 -3.00
N PRO A 9 9.80 12.36 -4.20
CA PRO A 9 9.39 11.12 -4.87
C PRO A 9 10.50 10.15 -5.35
N GLN A 10 11.79 10.44 -5.13
CA GLN A 10 12.90 9.73 -5.79
C GLN A 10 13.78 8.82 -4.89
N THR A 11 13.50 8.65 -3.59
CA THR A 11 14.32 7.73 -2.74
C THR A 11 13.48 6.93 -1.74
N HIS A 12 13.44 5.60 -1.85
CA HIS A 12 12.56 4.74 -1.03
C HIS A 12 12.71 4.94 0.49
N HIS A 13 13.87 5.45 0.95
CA HIS A 13 14.12 5.80 2.35
C HIS A 13 13.05 6.72 2.97
N HIS A 14 12.49 7.66 2.19
CA HIS A 14 11.46 8.54 2.71
C HIS A 14 10.16 7.79 3.08
N LEU A 15 9.89 6.63 2.47
CA LEU A 15 8.68 5.86 2.76
C LEU A 15 8.75 5.27 4.17
N HIS A 16 9.92 4.74 4.56
CA HIS A 16 10.11 4.10 5.85
C HIS A 16 10.01 5.08 7.02
N THR A 17 10.36 6.35 6.79
CA THR A 17 10.38 7.39 7.83
C THR A 17 9.16 8.32 7.79
N ALA A 18 8.31 8.22 6.76
CA ALA A 18 7.14 9.10 6.62
C ALA A 18 6.04 8.83 7.65
N PHE A 19 6.01 7.62 8.20
CA PHE A 19 5.01 7.15 9.16
C PHE A 19 5.66 6.12 10.10
N ASP A 20 5.13 5.96 11.31
CA ASP A 20 5.61 4.97 12.28
C ASP A 20 5.06 3.57 11.94
N TRP A 21 5.59 2.98 10.86
CA TRP A 21 5.19 1.65 10.38
C TRP A 21 5.50 0.55 11.39
N ALA A 22 6.64 0.65 12.07
CA ALA A 22 7.06 -0.34 13.07
C ALA A 22 6.13 -0.34 14.30
N GLY A 23 5.65 0.83 14.72
CA GLY A 23 4.72 0.96 15.84
C GLY A 23 3.34 0.33 15.62
N LEU A 24 3.00 -0.04 14.38
CA LEU A 24 1.76 -0.76 14.07
C LEU A 24 1.79 -2.22 14.53
N GLY A 25 2.97 -2.84 14.58
CA GLY A 25 3.10 -4.30 14.79
C GLY A 25 2.38 -5.07 13.68
N LYS A 26 1.60 -6.10 14.07
CA LYS A 26 0.79 -6.87 13.12
C LYS A 26 -0.42 -6.06 12.67
N ALA A 27 -0.40 -5.57 11.43
CA ALA A 27 -1.42 -4.67 10.92
C ALA A 27 -1.69 -4.86 9.42
N LYS A 28 -2.90 -4.49 9.01
CA LYS A 28 -3.34 -4.48 7.61
C LYS A 28 -3.30 -3.07 7.04
N VAL A 29 -2.62 -2.93 5.91
CA VAL A 29 -2.52 -1.69 5.13
C VAL A 29 -3.25 -1.87 3.80
N VAL A 30 -4.21 -0.99 3.51
CA VAL A 30 -4.88 -0.91 2.22
C VAL A 30 -4.23 0.20 1.39
N ASP A 31 -3.50 -0.15 0.34
CA ASP A 31 -2.85 0.80 -0.58
C ASP A 31 -3.79 1.13 -1.74
N VAL A 32 -4.50 2.25 -1.62
CA VAL A 32 -5.57 2.67 -2.55
C VAL A 32 -4.96 3.39 -3.74
N GLY A 33 -5.21 2.85 -4.94
CA GLY A 33 -4.55 3.25 -6.19
C GLY A 33 -3.05 2.99 -6.18
N GLY A 34 -2.63 1.88 -5.56
CA GLY A 34 -1.22 1.51 -5.39
C GLY A 34 -0.52 1.03 -6.67
N SER A 35 -1.25 0.92 -7.79
CA SER A 35 -0.72 0.48 -9.09
C SER A 35 0.03 -0.84 -8.98
N ALA A 36 1.26 -0.92 -9.46
CA ALA A 36 2.07 -2.15 -9.39
C ALA A 36 2.54 -2.50 -7.96
N GLY A 37 2.09 -1.78 -6.92
CA GLY A 37 2.38 -2.11 -5.52
C GLY A 37 3.79 -1.74 -5.06
N HIS A 38 4.50 -0.87 -5.78
CA HIS A 38 5.90 -0.52 -5.47
C HIS A 38 6.10 -0.09 -4.01
N VAL A 39 5.19 0.70 -3.46
CA VAL A 39 5.30 1.17 -2.06
C VAL A 39 5.04 0.02 -1.09
N SER A 40 3.99 -0.77 -1.31
CA SER A 40 3.70 -1.97 -0.50
C SER A 40 4.85 -2.98 -0.53
N ILE A 41 5.48 -3.19 -1.69
CA ILE A 41 6.63 -4.10 -1.84
C ILE A 41 7.80 -3.62 -0.99
N GLU A 42 8.15 -2.33 -1.04
CA GLU A 42 9.26 -1.79 -0.26
C GLU A 42 8.99 -1.84 1.24
N LEU A 43 7.77 -1.51 1.66
CA LEU A 43 7.38 -1.58 3.07
C LEU A 43 7.35 -3.04 3.57
N ALA A 44 6.82 -3.99 2.79
CA ALA A 44 6.78 -5.41 3.18
C ALA A 44 8.18 -6.05 3.32
N LYS A 45 9.18 -5.57 2.58
CA LYS A 45 10.58 -6.02 2.75
C LYS A 45 11.16 -5.62 4.11
N VAL A 46 10.71 -4.51 4.67
CA VAL A 46 11.28 -3.93 5.90
C VAL A 46 10.42 -4.23 7.12
N PHE A 47 9.11 -4.34 6.96
CA PHE A 47 8.13 -4.53 8.02
C PHE A 47 7.32 -5.82 7.76
N PRO A 48 7.85 -7.00 8.11
CA PRO A 48 7.25 -8.30 7.77
C PRO A 48 5.94 -8.60 8.53
N ASP A 49 5.63 -7.81 9.57
CA ASP A 49 4.37 -7.90 10.31
C ASP A 49 3.21 -7.18 9.61
N LEU A 50 3.49 -6.42 8.55
CA LEU A 50 2.47 -5.72 7.77
C LEU A 50 1.95 -6.58 6.63
N GLU A 51 0.63 -6.64 6.51
CA GLU A 51 -0.07 -7.25 5.38
C GLU A 51 -0.67 -6.14 4.49
N PHE A 52 -0.49 -6.25 3.19
CA PHE A 52 -0.90 -5.26 2.21
C PHE A 52 -1.99 -5.79 1.29
N VAL A 53 -3.03 -4.98 1.11
CA VAL A 53 -4.01 -5.12 0.04
C VAL A 53 -3.83 -3.93 -0.89
N VAL A 54 -3.27 -4.18 -2.07
CA VAL A 54 -3.11 -3.16 -3.12
C VAL A 54 -4.39 -3.10 -3.92
N GLN A 55 -5.00 -1.92 -3.94
CA GLN A 55 -6.26 -1.67 -4.63
C GLN A 55 -6.03 -0.81 -5.87
N ASP A 56 -6.53 -1.23 -7.02
CA ASP A 56 -6.54 -0.41 -8.25
C ASP A 56 -7.64 -0.88 -9.22
N PHE A 57 -7.72 -0.28 -10.41
CA PHE A 57 -8.70 -0.66 -11.43
C PHE A 57 -8.48 -2.10 -11.95
N GLU A 58 -9.57 -2.74 -12.36
CA GLU A 58 -9.54 -4.08 -12.95
C GLU A 58 -8.68 -4.12 -14.22
N GLY A 59 -7.86 -5.17 -14.37
CA GLY A 59 -7.02 -5.37 -15.55
C GLY A 59 -5.60 -4.81 -15.44
N LEU A 60 -5.20 -4.32 -14.27
CA LEU A 60 -3.82 -3.90 -14.01
C LEU A 60 -2.86 -5.10 -13.96
N LYS A 61 -2.20 -5.39 -15.09
CA LYS A 61 -1.24 -6.50 -15.20
C LYS A 61 0.08 -6.27 -14.46
N SER A 62 0.50 -5.01 -14.34
CA SER A 62 1.81 -4.64 -13.79
C SER A 62 2.02 -5.07 -12.34
N PHE A 63 0.95 -5.19 -11.55
CA PHE A 63 1.04 -5.73 -10.19
C PHE A 63 1.48 -7.20 -10.19
N HIS A 64 0.83 -8.03 -11.01
CA HIS A 64 1.06 -9.48 -11.01
C HIS A 64 2.48 -9.86 -11.45
N ASP A 65 3.05 -9.09 -12.38
CA ASP A 65 4.42 -9.27 -12.85
C ASP A 65 5.45 -8.63 -11.90
N GLY A 66 5.04 -7.64 -11.09
CA GLY A 66 5.93 -6.81 -10.27
C GLY A 66 6.16 -7.32 -8.85
N VAL A 67 5.24 -8.11 -8.28
CA VAL A 67 5.38 -8.62 -6.91
C VAL A 67 6.30 -9.84 -6.85
N PRO A 68 7.43 -9.78 -6.11
CA PRO A 68 8.33 -10.92 -5.92
C PRO A 68 7.61 -12.12 -5.27
N ASP A 69 7.95 -13.34 -5.69
CA ASP A 69 7.32 -14.57 -5.17
C ASP A 69 7.40 -14.69 -3.64
N ASN A 70 8.52 -14.26 -3.07
CA ASN A 70 8.75 -14.26 -1.63
C ASN A 70 7.98 -13.16 -0.88
N LEU A 71 7.15 -12.35 -1.54
CA LEU A 71 6.30 -11.34 -0.90
C LEU A 71 4.80 -11.58 -1.15
N LYS A 72 4.44 -12.49 -2.06
CA LYS A 72 3.04 -12.87 -2.35
C LYS A 72 2.21 -13.28 -1.12
N PRO A 73 2.78 -13.89 -0.05
CA PRO A 73 2.00 -14.16 1.16
C PRO A 73 1.54 -12.91 1.92
N TRP A 74 2.24 -11.77 1.75
CA TRP A 74 1.97 -10.53 2.48
C TRP A 74 1.32 -9.45 1.63
N ILE A 75 1.31 -9.60 0.30
CA ILE A 75 0.80 -8.60 -0.63
C ILE A 75 -0.21 -9.26 -1.57
N SER A 76 -1.44 -8.76 -1.54
CA SER A 76 -2.51 -9.17 -2.45
C SER A 76 -3.02 -7.99 -3.28
N PHE A 77 -3.68 -8.28 -4.39
CA PHE A 77 -4.33 -7.29 -5.23
C PHE A 77 -5.85 -7.43 -5.17
N GLU A 78 -6.54 -6.30 -5.15
CA GLU A 78 -7.99 -6.22 -5.18
C GLU A 78 -8.42 -5.15 -6.18
N ALA A 79 -9.29 -5.50 -7.12
CA ALA A 79 -9.88 -4.50 -8.01
C ALA A 79 -10.85 -3.62 -7.21
N GLN A 80 -10.62 -2.31 -7.16
CA GLN A 80 -11.45 -1.37 -6.40
C GLN A 80 -11.66 -0.06 -7.18
N ASP A 81 -12.92 0.35 -7.27
CA ASP A 81 -13.31 1.69 -7.69
C ASP A 81 -13.25 2.63 -6.48
N ILE A 82 -12.37 3.63 -6.52
CA ILE A 82 -12.16 4.57 -5.42
C ILE A 82 -13.37 5.47 -5.13
N LEU A 83 -14.32 5.58 -6.07
CA LEU A 83 -15.56 6.34 -5.89
C LEU A 83 -16.65 5.51 -5.18
N LYS A 84 -16.43 4.21 -5.00
CA LYS A 84 -17.33 3.32 -4.26
C LYS A 84 -16.83 3.10 -2.83
N PRO A 85 -17.73 2.79 -1.89
CA PRO A 85 -17.33 2.38 -0.55
C PRO A 85 -16.32 1.22 -0.60
N ASN A 86 -15.28 1.33 0.22
CA ASN A 86 -14.26 0.29 0.36
C ASN A 86 -14.79 -0.85 1.24
N ALA A 87 -14.60 -2.10 0.82
CA ALA A 87 -15.07 -3.28 1.55
C ALA A 87 -14.25 -3.57 2.82
N HIS A 88 -12.99 -3.15 2.85
CA HIS A 88 -12.20 -3.19 4.08
C HIS A 88 -12.67 -2.03 4.95
N HIS A 89 -13.41 -2.31 6.02
CA HIS A 89 -13.82 -1.30 7.02
C HIS A 89 -12.91 -1.28 8.27
N ASN A 90 -12.13 -2.35 8.46
CA ASN A 90 -11.31 -2.58 9.65
C ASN A 90 -9.82 -2.67 9.28
N ALA A 91 -9.37 -1.95 8.25
CA ALA A 91 -7.95 -1.82 8.00
C ALA A 91 -7.33 -0.85 9.02
N ASP A 92 -6.10 -1.12 9.44
CA ASP A 92 -5.38 -0.27 10.38
C ASP A 92 -4.93 1.02 9.71
N VAL A 93 -4.56 0.94 8.42
CA VAL A 93 -4.10 2.06 7.60
C VAL A 93 -4.70 2.00 6.19
N TYR A 94 -5.13 3.16 5.69
CA TYR A 94 -5.36 3.38 4.26
C TYR A 94 -4.27 4.31 3.74
N LEU A 95 -3.45 3.80 2.83
CA LEU A 95 -2.39 4.53 2.16
C LEU A 95 -2.95 5.08 0.84
N LEU A 96 -2.89 6.40 0.68
CA LEU A 96 -3.31 7.10 -0.53
C LEU A 96 -2.12 7.92 -1.02
N ARG A 97 -1.41 7.44 -2.04
CA ARG A 97 -0.25 8.15 -2.60
C ARG A 97 -0.53 8.59 -4.03
N SER A 98 -0.50 9.90 -4.25
CA SER A 98 -0.60 10.50 -5.60
C SER A 98 -1.92 10.24 -6.34
N ILE A 99 -2.96 9.75 -5.66
CA ILE A 99 -4.29 9.53 -6.23
C ILE A 99 -5.26 10.70 -6.03
N LEU A 100 -5.06 11.47 -4.96
CA LEU A 100 -5.79 12.72 -4.72
C LEU A 100 -5.05 13.84 -5.46
N ARG A 101 -5.53 14.14 -6.66
CA ARG A 101 -5.12 15.29 -7.47
C ARG A 101 -6.37 16.13 -7.78
N ASP A 102 -6.16 17.41 -8.00
CA ASP A 102 -7.14 18.46 -8.27
C ASP A 102 -7.98 18.23 -9.54
#